data_AF-A0A0G1FUR9-F1
#
_entry.id   AF-A0A0G1FUR9-F1
#
_cell.length_a   1.000
_cell.length_b   1.000
_cell.length_c   1.000
_cell.angle_alpha   90.00
_cell.angle_beta   90.00
_cell.angle_gamma   90.00
#
_symmetry.space_group_name_H-M   'P 1'
#
loop_
_entity.id
_entity.type
_entity.pdbx_description
1 polymer ?
#
loop_
_entity_poly.entity_id
_entity_poly.type
_entity_poly.pdbx_seq_one_letter_code
_entity_poly.pdbx_strand_id
1 'polypeptide(L)'
;MKADSNKDANLKELNQLATDKLRQLRHFQKVFSRFSRFLSPGEKKLTAGKINQLDEKFSDFLKSGFPDIYVLRMLVSDFASLMIASDWQSPSYDHSLMPSAGRQTGKISGTVNDYKRDVHLDEKDYEKQFISQYIDALNKFRLSAFLVASGQAAFQTVLTYLQSEGKLNGPVVCGRSSYFQYKQILKGTFREEYFETDETDTYKTLSLIKKIRPKAVFLDSLCNSSEIAVPDLKKIIEEIYRTARDDLYLVIDNTCLTFFCQPYMWRKNNKKVHLITFESLNKYHQFGLDRVTAGVVVCHAKDAAGIYEYRKHAGTNISDFSLFCLPTPNRRLLEKRLLRHVKSALSLTASLVSDGVSVIYPGLPQHHGYPVLKEKGFFGSFFNLSFKNNSPKKFKNIIRKAVIYAKKEKVNLTAGTSFGFSTTRIYLTSLWTRHGTPFLRISCGTENEEEINKLKIAFKKSLQ
;
A
#
# COMPACT_ATOMS: atom_id res chain seq x y z
N MET A 1 -9.26 6.38 36.14
CA MET A 1 -8.67 6.59 34.80
C MET A 1 -8.90 5.33 33.97
N LYS A 2 -9.74 5.35 32.94
CA LYS A 2 -9.76 4.25 31.96
C LYS A 2 -8.46 4.33 31.17
N ALA A 3 -7.72 3.23 31.04
CA ALA A 3 -6.51 3.17 30.22
C ALA A 3 -6.84 3.63 28.79
N ASP A 4 -5.98 4.44 28.19
CA ASP A 4 -6.16 4.90 26.82
C ASP A 4 -6.03 3.70 25.86
N SER A 5 -7.18 3.24 25.37
CA SER A 5 -7.30 2.06 24.50
C SER A 5 -6.39 2.09 23.28
N ASN A 6 -6.04 3.28 22.74
CA ASN A 6 -5.17 3.40 21.58
C ASN A 6 -3.69 3.26 21.96
N LYS A 7 -3.28 3.76 23.13
CA LYS A 7 -1.89 3.63 23.62
C LYS A 7 -1.52 2.16 23.80
N ASP A 8 -2.37 1.40 24.49
CA ASP A 8 -2.15 -0.04 24.70
C ASP A 8 -2.25 -0.83 23.39
N ALA A 9 -3.11 -0.41 22.46
CA ALA A 9 -3.22 -1.04 21.15
C ALA A 9 -1.96 -0.83 20.29
N ASN A 10 -1.40 0.38 20.28
CA ASN A 10 -0.16 0.69 19.57
C ASN A 10 1.03 -0.09 20.16
N LEU A 11 1.10 -0.19 21.49
CA LEU A 11 2.08 -1.03 22.19
C LEU A 11 2.02 -2.50 21.73
N LYS A 12 0.82 -3.09 21.76
CA LYS A 12 0.59 -4.47 21.32
C LYS A 12 0.94 -4.68 19.85
N GLU A 13 0.68 -3.68 19.00
CA GLU A 13 1.04 -3.72 17.59
C GLU A 13 2.56 -3.76 17.39
N LEU A 14 3.31 -2.86 18.03
CA LEU A 14 4.77 -2.84 17.93
C LEU A 14 5.40 -4.15 18.44
N ASN A 15 4.91 -4.66 19.58
CA ASN A 15 5.38 -5.94 20.12
C ASN A 15 5.08 -7.11 19.18
N GLN A 16 3.91 -7.11 18.53
CA GLN A 16 3.57 -8.15 17.56
C GLN A 16 4.48 -8.12 16.33
N LEU A 17 4.81 -6.93 15.82
CA LEU A 17 5.73 -6.74 14.69
C LEU A 17 7.16 -7.17 15.05
N ALA A 18 7.65 -6.78 16.22
CA ALA A 18 8.97 -7.17 16.72
C ALA A 18 9.06 -8.68 16.97
N THR A 19 8.02 -9.29 17.57
CA THR A 19 7.94 -10.74 17.79
C THR A 19 7.99 -11.50 16.47
N ASP A 20 7.29 -11.00 15.45
CA ASP A 20 7.30 -11.60 14.11
C ASP A 20 8.71 -11.58 13.49
N LYS A 21 9.42 -10.45 13.59
CA LYS A 21 10.81 -10.34 13.11
C LYS A 21 11.79 -11.17 13.90
N LEU A 22 11.66 -11.22 15.22
CA LEU A 22 12.46 -12.11 16.07
C LEU A 22 12.25 -13.59 15.71
N ARG A 23 11.01 -14.00 15.42
CA ARG A 23 10.71 -15.35 14.91
C ARG A 23 11.41 -15.62 13.58
N GLN A 24 11.38 -14.68 12.64
CA GLN A 24 12.09 -14.80 11.36
C GLN A 24 13.61 -14.87 11.55
N LEU A 25 14.18 -14.08 12.47
CA LEU A 25 15.61 -14.12 12.81
C LEU A 25 16.03 -15.48 13.38
N ARG A 26 15.23 -16.04 14.30
CA ARG A 26 15.48 -17.37 14.87
C ARG A 26 15.32 -18.48 13.82
N HIS A 27 14.41 -18.32 12.87
CA HIS A 27 14.34 -19.22 11.72
C HIS A 27 15.61 -19.10 10.86
N PHE A 28 16.08 -17.88 10.60
CA PHE A 28 17.34 -17.66 9.89
C PHE A 28 18.53 -18.31 10.62
N GLN A 29 18.61 -18.22 11.94
CA GLN A 29 19.66 -18.89 12.73
C GLN A 29 19.67 -20.42 12.51
N LYS A 30 18.49 -21.05 12.36
CA LYS A 30 18.36 -22.48 12.02
C LYS A 30 18.78 -22.79 10.59
N VAL A 31 18.55 -21.87 9.66
CA VAL A 31 18.99 -22.01 8.25
C VAL A 31 20.50 -21.78 8.13
N PHE A 32 21.03 -20.83 8.90
CA PHE A 32 22.45 -20.48 8.94
C PHE A 32 23.33 -21.68 9.25
N SER A 33 22.95 -22.54 10.19
CA SER A 33 23.71 -23.77 10.49
C SER A 33 23.87 -24.72 9.29
N ARG A 34 22.96 -24.67 8.31
CA ARG A 34 23.00 -25.55 7.13
C ARG A 34 23.98 -25.08 6.07
N PHE A 35 24.11 -23.77 5.87
CA PHE A 35 25.01 -23.20 4.87
C PHE A 35 26.29 -22.62 5.46
N SER A 36 26.40 -22.48 6.79
CA SER A 36 27.62 -21.97 7.44
C SER A 36 28.84 -22.83 7.15
N ARG A 37 28.68 -24.12 6.81
CA ARG A 37 29.80 -24.98 6.35
C ARG A 37 30.49 -24.42 5.11
N PHE A 38 29.77 -23.65 4.29
CA PHE A 38 30.24 -23.04 3.04
C PHE A 38 30.78 -21.60 3.20
N LEU A 39 30.91 -21.10 4.43
CA LEU A 39 31.45 -19.77 4.70
C LEU A 39 32.90 -19.87 5.17
N SER A 40 33.68 -18.81 4.97
CA SER A 40 34.99 -18.66 5.62
C SER A 40 34.85 -18.53 7.14
N PRO A 41 35.88 -18.83 7.95
CA PRO A 41 35.85 -18.60 9.40
C PRO A 41 35.47 -17.16 9.79
N GLY A 42 35.96 -16.17 9.02
CA GLY A 42 35.64 -14.75 9.24
C GLY A 42 34.16 -14.44 9.02
N GLU A 43 33.59 -14.90 7.90
CA GLU A 43 32.17 -14.74 7.60
C GLU A 43 31.28 -15.46 8.62
N LYS A 44 31.65 -16.67 9.06
CA LYS A 44 30.91 -17.40 10.10
C LYS A 44 30.85 -16.59 11.39
N LYS A 45 32.00 -16.11 11.86
CA LYS A 45 32.11 -15.32 13.10
C LYS A 45 31.31 -14.02 12.99
N LEU A 46 31.44 -13.31 11.88
CA LEU A 46 30.73 -12.05 11.64
C LEU A 46 29.21 -12.25 11.61
N THR A 47 28.72 -13.24 10.85
CA THR A 47 27.29 -13.51 10.72
C THR A 47 26.69 -14.01 12.04
N ALA A 48 27.37 -14.92 12.75
CA ALA A 48 26.93 -15.38 14.06
C ALA A 48 26.87 -14.24 15.10
N GLY A 49 27.87 -13.36 15.11
CA GLY A 49 27.88 -12.17 15.97
C GLY A 49 26.70 -11.24 15.69
N LYS A 50 26.40 -10.96 14.41
CA LYS A 50 25.23 -10.16 14.01
C LYS A 50 23.90 -10.80 14.39
N ILE A 51 23.76 -12.13 14.25
CA ILE A 51 22.55 -12.86 14.67
C ILE A 51 22.33 -12.68 16.16
N ASN A 52 23.33 -12.96 16.99
CA ASN A 52 23.22 -12.87 18.45
C ASN A 52 22.90 -11.45 18.90
N GLN A 53 23.59 -10.45 18.35
CA GLN A 53 23.33 -9.04 18.66
C GLN A 53 21.90 -8.63 18.31
N LEU A 54 21.37 -9.10 17.17
CA LEU A 54 19.99 -8.79 16.80
C LEU A 54 18.96 -9.52 17.66
N ASP A 55 19.19 -10.78 18.03
CA ASP A 55 18.27 -11.52 18.92
C ASP A 55 18.17 -10.83 20.29
N GLU A 56 19.30 -10.39 20.84
CA GLU A 56 19.37 -9.60 22.07
C GLU A 56 18.60 -8.28 21.93
N LYS A 57 18.92 -7.48 20.89
CA LYS A 57 18.24 -6.18 20.66
C LYS A 57 16.72 -6.32 20.49
N PHE A 58 16.24 -7.33 19.78
CA PHE A 58 14.79 -7.58 19.64
C PHE A 58 14.19 -8.07 20.97
N SER A 59 14.90 -8.92 21.71
CA SER A 59 14.44 -9.39 23.01
C SER A 59 14.34 -8.25 24.03
N ASP A 60 15.31 -7.34 24.03
CA ASP A 60 15.31 -6.14 24.88
C ASP A 60 14.21 -5.16 24.47
N PHE A 61 14.01 -4.98 23.16
CA PHE A 61 12.87 -4.21 22.66
C PHE A 61 11.53 -4.75 23.18
N LEU A 62 11.34 -6.08 23.19
CA LEU A 62 10.11 -6.72 23.67
C LEU A 62 9.96 -6.66 25.20
N LYS A 63 11.07 -6.62 25.95
CA LYS A 63 11.07 -6.43 27.41
C LYS A 63 10.87 -4.96 27.80
N SER A 64 11.07 -4.01 26.88
CA SER A 64 10.85 -2.60 27.13
C SER A 64 9.38 -2.33 27.47
N GLY A 65 9.13 -1.64 28.58
CA GLY A 65 7.79 -1.14 28.93
C GLY A 65 7.29 -0.01 28.00
N PHE A 66 8.19 0.55 27.17
CA PHE A 66 7.92 1.68 26.28
C PHE A 66 8.60 1.48 24.91
N PRO A 67 8.17 0.49 24.10
CA PRO A 67 8.72 0.24 22.77
C PRO A 67 8.50 1.44 21.86
N ASP A 68 9.58 1.87 21.20
CA ASP A 68 9.61 3.00 20.28
C ASP A 68 9.58 2.50 18.83
N ILE A 69 8.62 2.99 18.04
CA ILE A 69 8.52 2.69 16.61
C ILE A 69 9.80 3.04 15.85
N TYR A 70 10.54 4.08 16.23
CA TYR A 70 11.78 4.47 15.58
C TYR A 70 12.90 3.46 15.83
N VAL A 71 12.99 2.92 17.05
CA VAL A 71 13.90 1.81 17.37
C VAL A 71 13.53 0.58 16.55
N LEU A 72 12.25 0.21 16.51
CA LEU A 72 11.81 -0.94 15.70
C LEU A 72 12.14 -0.77 14.22
N ARG A 73 11.99 0.44 13.65
CA ARG A 73 12.37 0.75 12.26
C ARG A 73 13.85 0.48 11.99
N MET A 74 14.74 0.81 12.93
CA MET A 74 16.17 0.53 12.80
C MET A 74 16.44 -0.98 12.89
N LEU A 75 15.86 -1.67 13.88
CA LEU A 75 16.05 -3.12 14.05
C LEU A 75 15.58 -3.92 12.83
N VAL A 76 14.47 -3.53 12.20
CA VAL A 76 13.99 -4.13 10.94
C VAL A 76 15.00 -3.93 9.80
N SER A 77 15.70 -2.80 9.77
CA SER A 77 16.71 -2.50 8.74
C SER A 77 17.97 -3.33 8.94
N ASP A 78 18.41 -3.48 10.18
CA ASP A 78 19.57 -4.31 10.53
C ASP A 78 19.27 -5.78 10.21
N PHE A 79 18.05 -6.25 10.53
CA PHE A 79 17.55 -7.56 10.14
C PHE A 79 17.58 -7.76 8.62
N ALA A 80 17.04 -6.83 7.84
CA ALA A 80 17.04 -6.92 6.37
C ALA A 80 18.47 -6.94 5.82
N SER A 81 19.37 -6.13 6.39
CA SER A 81 20.78 -6.08 5.99
C SER A 81 21.50 -7.40 6.25
N LEU A 82 21.22 -8.06 7.39
CA LEU A 82 21.75 -9.40 7.70
C LEU A 82 21.28 -10.45 6.68
N MET A 83 19.99 -10.42 6.32
CA MET A 83 19.42 -11.37 5.37
C MET A 83 20.07 -11.25 3.99
N ILE A 84 20.24 -10.03 3.51
CA ILE A 84 20.79 -9.76 2.16
C ILE A 84 22.29 -10.02 2.11
N ALA A 85 23.02 -9.69 3.17
CA ALA A 85 24.46 -9.98 3.26
C ALA A 85 24.77 -11.48 3.22
N SER A 86 23.76 -12.34 3.45
CA SER A 86 23.90 -13.79 3.43
C SER A 86 23.51 -14.42 2.08
N ASP A 87 23.16 -13.62 1.08
CA ASP A 87 22.59 -14.04 -0.20
C ASP A 87 23.25 -13.34 -1.40
N TRP A 88 23.13 -13.93 -2.59
CA TRP A 88 23.61 -13.38 -3.84
C TRP A 88 22.45 -12.95 -4.75
N GLN A 89 22.68 -11.93 -5.58
CA GLN A 89 21.72 -11.46 -6.59
C GLN A 89 21.67 -12.36 -7.83
N SER A 90 22.81 -13.00 -8.14
CA SER A 90 22.96 -14.01 -9.18
C SER A 90 23.42 -15.32 -8.55
N PRO A 91 22.54 -16.00 -7.79
CA PRO A 91 22.96 -17.13 -6.98
C PRO A 91 23.37 -18.32 -7.87
N SER A 92 24.47 -18.99 -7.52
CA SER A 92 24.99 -20.12 -8.30
C SER A 92 24.09 -21.36 -8.19
N TYR A 93 23.76 -21.99 -9.32
CA TYR A 93 23.09 -23.30 -9.33
C TYR A 93 24.04 -24.47 -9.05
N ASP A 94 25.32 -24.33 -9.39
CA ASP A 94 26.37 -25.33 -9.15
C ASP A 94 27.73 -24.67 -8.80
N HIS A 95 28.65 -25.41 -8.18
CA HIS A 95 29.94 -24.91 -7.70
C HIS A 95 30.97 -26.03 -7.49
N SER A 96 32.26 -25.74 -7.73
CA SER A 96 33.34 -26.71 -7.51
C SER A 96 33.74 -26.85 -6.04
N LEU A 97 33.82 -25.73 -5.29
CA LEU A 97 34.25 -25.71 -3.89
C LEU A 97 33.25 -25.01 -2.98
N MET A 98 32.87 -23.76 -3.33
CA MET A 98 31.98 -22.95 -2.50
C MET A 98 30.82 -22.36 -3.32
N PRO A 99 29.56 -22.50 -2.87
CA PRO A 99 28.41 -21.91 -3.53
C PRO A 99 28.38 -20.41 -3.35
N SER A 100 28.10 -19.69 -4.43
CA SER A 100 27.71 -18.27 -4.40
C SER A 100 26.18 -18.18 -4.32
N ALA A 101 25.56 -18.84 -3.34
CA ALA A 101 24.09 -18.92 -3.23
C ALA A 101 23.53 -18.77 -1.82
N GLY A 102 24.38 -18.77 -0.77
CA GLY A 102 23.95 -18.39 0.58
C GLY A 102 22.81 -19.23 1.13
N ARG A 103 21.76 -18.57 1.64
CA ARG A 103 20.54 -19.26 2.14
C ARG A 103 19.77 -20.02 1.05
N GLN A 104 20.07 -19.75 -0.22
CA GLN A 104 19.46 -20.37 -1.38
C GLN A 104 20.29 -21.54 -1.94
N THR A 105 21.43 -21.87 -1.33
CA THR A 105 22.24 -23.04 -1.70
C THR A 105 21.37 -24.30 -1.74
N GLY A 106 21.42 -25.02 -2.87
CA GLY A 106 20.62 -26.22 -3.12
C GLY A 106 19.16 -25.98 -3.52
N LYS A 107 18.75 -24.71 -3.72
CA LYS A 107 17.40 -24.33 -4.18
C LYS A 107 17.39 -23.66 -5.55
N ILE A 108 18.57 -23.39 -6.11
CA ILE A 108 18.72 -22.71 -7.38
C ILE A 108 18.71 -23.74 -8.51
N SER A 109 17.96 -23.44 -9.56
CA SER A 109 17.92 -24.16 -10.82
C SER A 109 18.34 -23.19 -11.91
N GLY A 110 19.37 -23.58 -12.68
CA GLY A 110 19.89 -22.77 -13.79
C GLY A 110 18.79 -22.40 -14.77
N THR A 111 18.86 -21.19 -15.31
CA THR A 111 17.88 -20.56 -16.22
C THR A 111 16.46 -20.38 -15.67
N VAL A 112 16.22 -20.71 -14.40
CA VAL A 112 14.88 -20.63 -13.78
C VAL A 112 14.85 -19.61 -12.66
N ASN A 113 15.80 -19.63 -11.73
CA ASN A 113 15.83 -18.74 -10.56
C ASN A 113 17.24 -18.34 -10.11
N ASP A 114 18.20 -18.42 -11.04
CA ASP A 114 19.61 -18.05 -10.90
C ASP A 114 19.85 -16.53 -11.06
N TYR A 115 18.79 -15.74 -11.22
CA TYR A 115 18.85 -14.28 -11.24
C TYR A 115 17.66 -13.65 -10.50
N LYS A 116 17.92 -12.97 -9.36
CA LYS A 116 16.86 -12.48 -8.46
C LYS A 116 15.96 -11.41 -9.08
N ARG A 117 16.46 -10.63 -10.04
CA ARG A 117 15.62 -9.71 -10.83
C ARG A 117 14.46 -10.47 -11.50
N ASP A 118 14.73 -11.67 -11.98
CA ASP A 118 13.75 -12.50 -12.67
C ASP A 118 12.88 -13.27 -11.67
N VAL A 119 13.49 -13.94 -10.70
CA VAL A 119 12.77 -14.77 -9.71
C VAL A 119 13.36 -14.60 -8.31
N HIS A 120 12.57 -14.04 -7.40
CA HIS A 120 12.99 -13.88 -6.01
C HIS A 120 12.32 -14.95 -5.13
N LEU A 121 13.06 -15.99 -4.73
CA LEU A 121 12.47 -17.14 -4.00
C LEU A 121 11.74 -16.77 -2.70
N ASP A 122 12.27 -15.85 -1.91
CA ASP A 122 11.64 -15.46 -0.64
C ASP A 122 10.32 -14.67 -0.81
N GLU A 123 10.01 -14.16 -2.01
CA GLU A 123 8.81 -13.34 -2.23
C GLU A 123 7.54 -14.20 -2.23
N LYS A 124 7.66 -15.48 -2.62
CA LYS A 124 6.54 -16.43 -2.79
C LYS A 124 5.73 -16.60 -1.51
N ASP A 125 6.40 -16.63 -0.36
CA ASP A 125 5.73 -16.80 0.92
C ASP A 125 4.94 -15.55 1.30
N TYR A 126 5.43 -14.36 0.97
CA TYR A 126 4.69 -13.13 1.17
C TYR A 126 3.49 -13.06 0.24
N GLU A 127 3.66 -13.37 -1.05
CA GLU A 127 2.59 -13.38 -2.05
C GLU A 127 1.44 -14.32 -1.66
N LYS A 128 1.76 -15.55 -1.22
CA LYS A 128 0.77 -16.51 -0.70
C LYS A 128 0.05 -15.97 0.54
N GLN A 129 0.81 -15.42 1.49
CA GLN A 129 0.24 -14.87 2.71
C GLN A 129 -0.67 -13.67 2.41
N PHE A 130 -0.31 -12.82 1.45
CA PHE A 130 -1.13 -11.69 1.01
C PHE A 130 -2.50 -12.16 0.51
N ILE A 131 -2.55 -13.16 -0.38
CA ILE A 131 -3.82 -13.74 -0.83
C ILE A 131 -4.61 -14.35 0.33
N SER A 132 -3.94 -15.13 1.19
CA SER A 132 -4.62 -15.83 2.29
C SER A 132 -5.25 -14.87 3.31
N GLN A 133 -4.53 -13.79 3.66
CA GLN A 133 -4.89 -12.86 4.73
C GLN A 133 -5.79 -11.75 4.23
N TYR A 134 -5.52 -11.19 3.05
CA TYR A 134 -6.14 -9.92 2.63
C TYR A 134 -7.15 -10.04 1.49
N ILE A 135 -7.16 -11.14 0.73
CA ILE A 135 -8.08 -11.29 -0.39
C ILE A 135 -9.19 -12.26 -0.04
N ASP A 136 -10.44 -11.80 -0.14
CA ASP A 136 -11.63 -12.63 -0.08
C ASP A 136 -12.09 -12.96 -1.51
N ALA A 137 -12.28 -14.25 -1.78
CA ALA A 137 -12.77 -14.76 -3.05
C ALA A 137 -13.29 -16.18 -2.87
N LEU A 138 -14.28 -16.57 -3.66
CA LEU A 138 -14.78 -17.96 -3.67
C LEU A 138 -13.67 -18.97 -4.03
N ASN A 139 -12.82 -18.63 -5.00
CA ASN A 139 -11.76 -19.51 -5.51
C ASN A 139 -10.37 -18.87 -5.35
N LYS A 140 -9.90 -18.69 -4.11
CA LYS A 140 -8.58 -18.06 -3.83
C LYS A 140 -7.41 -18.76 -4.52
N PHE A 141 -7.47 -20.09 -4.68
CA PHE A 141 -6.43 -20.89 -5.33
C PHE A 141 -6.21 -20.54 -6.82
N ARG A 142 -7.14 -19.81 -7.45
CA ARG A 142 -7.01 -19.32 -8.83
C ARG A 142 -6.45 -17.90 -8.91
N LEU A 143 -6.03 -17.32 -7.79
CA LEU A 143 -5.45 -15.99 -7.72
C LEU A 143 -3.96 -16.10 -7.45
N SER A 144 -3.21 -15.20 -8.08
CA SER A 144 -1.79 -15.01 -7.82
C SER A 144 -1.55 -13.57 -7.38
N ALA A 145 -0.65 -13.40 -6.42
CA ALA A 145 -0.09 -12.10 -6.06
C ALA A 145 1.34 -12.03 -6.60
N PHE A 146 1.76 -10.84 -7.03
CA PHE A 146 3.10 -10.57 -7.53
C PHE A 146 3.66 -9.33 -6.86
N LEU A 147 4.74 -9.47 -6.12
CA LEU A 147 5.44 -8.34 -5.50
C LEU A 147 6.25 -7.55 -6.53
N VAL A 148 6.31 -6.24 -6.31
CA VAL A 148 6.99 -5.26 -7.15
C VAL A 148 7.59 -4.13 -6.30
N ALA A 149 8.48 -3.33 -6.87
CA ALA A 149 9.26 -2.31 -6.17
C ALA A 149 8.44 -1.15 -5.56
N SER A 150 7.22 -0.88 -6.05
CA SER A 150 6.33 0.17 -5.54
C SER A 150 4.90 0.02 -6.08
N GLY A 151 3.94 0.80 -5.58
CA GLY A 151 2.60 0.89 -6.18
C GLY A 151 2.63 1.40 -7.63
N GLN A 152 3.51 2.36 -7.94
CA GLN A 152 3.73 2.83 -9.31
C GLN A 152 4.30 1.72 -10.20
N ALA A 153 5.22 0.91 -9.68
CA ALA A 153 5.76 -0.24 -10.39
C ALA A 153 4.69 -1.31 -10.64
N ALA A 154 3.70 -1.44 -9.74
CA ALA A 154 2.56 -2.33 -9.93
C ALA A 154 1.70 -1.89 -11.11
N PHE A 155 1.32 -0.61 -11.14
CA PHE A 155 0.64 0.00 -12.28
C PHE A 155 1.45 -0.18 -13.58
N GLN A 156 2.74 0.13 -13.55
CA GLN A 156 3.60 0.02 -14.73
C GLN A 156 3.72 -1.41 -15.24
N THR A 157 3.82 -2.40 -14.34
CA THR A 157 3.85 -3.83 -14.70
C THR A 157 2.59 -4.22 -15.46
N VAL A 158 1.42 -3.84 -14.94
CA VAL A 158 0.13 -4.12 -15.59
C VAL A 158 0.05 -3.41 -16.93
N LEU A 159 0.42 -2.13 -17.00
CA LEU A 159 0.37 -1.37 -18.25
C LEU A 159 1.31 -1.95 -19.31
N THR A 160 2.56 -2.25 -18.96
CA THR A 160 3.53 -2.87 -19.89
C THR A 160 3.03 -4.23 -20.36
N TYR A 161 2.54 -5.09 -19.47
CA TYR A 161 1.93 -6.38 -19.85
C TYR A 161 0.82 -6.21 -20.89
N LEU A 162 -0.14 -5.32 -20.61
CA LEU A 162 -1.30 -5.17 -21.49
C LEU A 162 -0.92 -4.51 -22.83
N GLN A 163 0.04 -3.59 -22.84
CA GLN A 163 0.49 -2.94 -24.07
C GLN A 163 1.32 -3.86 -24.95
N SER A 164 2.35 -4.49 -24.38
CA SER A 164 3.27 -5.34 -25.15
C SER A 164 2.59 -6.58 -25.73
N GLU A 165 1.50 -7.04 -25.11
CA GLU A 165 0.68 -8.15 -25.61
C GLU A 165 -0.46 -7.70 -26.55
N GLY A 166 -0.49 -6.43 -26.96
CA GLY A 166 -1.53 -5.88 -27.85
C GLY A 166 -2.95 -5.87 -27.24
N LYS A 167 -3.08 -5.99 -25.92
CA LYS A 167 -4.36 -6.05 -25.21
C LYS A 167 -5.05 -4.69 -25.10
N LEU A 168 -4.31 -3.60 -25.31
CA LEU A 168 -4.80 -2.22 -25.25
C LEU A 168 -4.87 -1.54 -26.64
N ASN A 169 -5.12 -2.32 -27.69
CA ASN A 169 -5.39 -1.80 -29.04
C ASN A 169 -6.82 -1.25 -29.13
N GLY A 170 -7.06 -0.07 -28.56
CA GLY A 170 -8.33 0.64 -28.61
C GLY A 170 -8.60 1.50 -27.37
N PRO A 171 -9.87 1.90 -27.14
CA PRO A 171 -10.19 2.88 -26.12
C PRO A 171 -9.86 2.41 -24.70
N VAL A 172 -9.42 3.35 -23.87
CA VAL A 172 -9.17 3.17 -22.44
C VAL A 172 -9.98 4.19 -21.64
N VAL A 173 -10.68 3.71 -20.61
CA VAL A 173 -11.43 4.58 -19.68
C VAL A 173 -10.66 4.68 -18.35
N CYS A 174 -10.58 5.87 -17.78
CA CYS A 174 -10.01 6.12 -16.46
C CYS A 174 -10.94 6.99 -15.60
N GLY A 175 -10.97 6.76 -14.28
CA GLY A 175 -11.63 7.66 -13.33
C GLY A 175 -11.05 9.06 -13.38
N ARG A 176 -11.90 10.09 -13.38
CA ARG A 176 -11.47 11.49 -13.38
C ARG A 176 -10.67 11.81 -12.11
N SER A 177 -11.01 11.20 -10.98
CA SER A 177 -10.34 11.39 -9.69
C SER A 177 -9.21 10.38 -9.42
N SER A 178 -8.93 9.44 -10.34
CA SER A 178 -7.81 8.50 -10.19
C SER A 178 -6.47 9.20 -9.97
N TYR A 179 -5.54 8.48 -9.33
CA TYR A 179 -4.22 9.04 -8.99
C TYR A 179 -3.50 9.68 -10.18
N PHE A 180 -3.06 10.94 -10.00
CA PHE A 180 -2.64 11.81 -11.09
C PHE A 180 -1.48 11.26 -11.93
N GLN A 181 -0.57 10.48 -11.34
CA GLN A 181 0.58 9.90 -12.06
C GLN A 181 0.11 8.87 -13.08
N TYR A 182 -0.87 8.03 -12.73
CA TYR A 182 -1.45 7.06 -13.65
C TYR A 182 -2.19 7.78 -14.77
N LYS A 183 -3.03 8.77 -14.42
CA LYS A 183 -3.75 9.59 -15.42
C LYS A 183 -2.80 10.24 -16.43
N GLN A 184 -1.69 10.82 -15.95
CA GLN A 184 -0.71 11.46 -16.83
C GLN A 184 -0.08 10.47 -17.81
N ILE A 185 0.25 9.25 -17.35
CA ILE A 185 0.78 8.20 -18.21
C ILE A 185 -0.28 7.74 -19.21
N LEU A 186 -1.48 7.36 -18.75
CA LEU A 186 -2.56 6.88 -19.61
C LEU A 186 -2.94 7.91 -20.68
N LYS A 187 -3.14 9.17 -20.29
CA LYS A 187 -3.47 10.24 -21.23
C LYS A 187 -2.36 10.47 -22.25
N GLY A 188 -1.10 10.45 -21.82
CA GLY A 188 0.05 10.61 -22.71
C GLY A 188 0.21 9.45 -23.70
N THR A 189 -0.10 8.23 -23.27
CA THR A 189 0.05 7.03 -24.09
C THR A 189 -1.10 6.82 -25.06
N PHE A 190 -2.35 6.97 -24.63
CA PHE A 190 -3.53 6.63 -25.44
C PHE A 190 -4.11 7.82 -26.22
N ARG A 191 -3.81 9.07 -25.83
CA ARG A 191 -4.22 10.29 -26.55
C ARG A 191 -5.74 10.31 -26.83
N GLU A 192 -6.15 10.27 -28.10
CA GLU A 192 -7.56 10.30 -28.51
C GLU A 192 -8.35 9.05 -28.07
N GLU A 193 -7.65 7.95 -27.78
CA GLU A 193 -8.25 6.71 -27.25
C GLU A 193 -8.43 6.76 -25.72
N TYR A 194 -8.07 7.86 -25.05
CA TYR A 194 -8.22 8.04 -23.61
C TYR A 194 -9.52 8.78 -23.26
N PHE A 195 -10.36 8.14 -22.44
CA PHE A 195 -11.63 8.69 -21.98
C PHE A 195 -11.66 8.78 -20.45
N GLU A 196 -12.22 9.88 -19.92
CA GLU A 196 -12.45 10.03 -18.48
C GLU A 196 -13.92 9.77 -18.13
N THR A 197 -14.15 9.20 -16.95
CA THR A 197 -15.48 9.06 -16.36
C THR A 197 -15.56 9.74 -15.00
N ASP A 198 -16.72 10.29 -14.66
CA ASP A 198 -17.00 10.70 -13.27
C ASP A 198 -17.39 9.45 -12.48
N GLU A 199 -16.40 8.86 -11.80
CA GLU A 199 -16.56 7.59 -11.09
C GLU A 199 -17.45 7.71 -9.83
N THR A 200 -17.87 8.92 -9.46
CA THR A 200 -18.89 9.14 -8.42
C THR A 200 -20.31 8.83 -8.93
N ASP A 201 -20.51 8.84 -10.25
CA ASP A 201 -21.78 8.57 -10.92
C ASP A 201 -21.71 7.22 -11.64
N THR A 202 -22.15 6.18 -10.93
CA THR A 202 -22.12 4.78 -11.42
C THR A 202 -22.85 4.64 -12.77
N TYR A 203 -23.96 5.34 -12.98
CA TYR A 203 -24.73 5.23 -14.22
C TYR A 203 -23.96 5.85 -15.40
N LYS A 204 -23.33 7.01 -15.20
CA LYS A 204 -22.49 7.63 -16.25
C LYS A 204 -21.29 6.76 -16.58
N THR A 205 -20.62 6.18 -15.58
CA THR A 205 -19.51 5.25 -15.82
C THR A 205 -19.94 4.05 -16.65
N LEU A 206 -21.04 3.39 -16.27
CA LEU A 206 -21.54 2.23 -17.02
C LEU A 206 -22.01 2.60 -18.42
N SER A 207 -22.68 3.75 -18.58
CA SER A 207 -23.12 4.26 -19.89
C SER A 207 -21.95 4.54 -20.81
N LEU A 208 -20.87 5.14 -20.30
CA LEU A 208 -19.65 5.38 -21.07
C LEU A 208 -18.97 4.07 -21.48
N ILE A 209 -18.82 3.12 -20.56
CA ILE A 209 -18.22 1.80 -20.84
C ILE A 209 -19.02 1.08 -21.93
N LYS A 210 -20.37 1.11 -21.85
CA LYS A 210 -21.24 0.50 -22.85
C LYS A 210 -21.12 1.17 -24.22
N LYS A 211 -21.02 2.50 -24.26
CA LYS A 211 -20.89 3.28 -25.51
C LYS A 211 -19.55 3.07 -26.20
N ILE A 212 -18.46 3.16 -25.42
CA ILE A 212 -17.09 3.19 -25.95
C ILE A 212 -16.52 1.77 -26.13
N ARG A 213 -17.01 0.77 -25.40
CA ARG A 213 -16.49 -0.61 -25.38
C ARG A 213 -14.97 -0.65 -25.20
N PRO A 214 -14.45 -0.07 -24.11
CA PRO A 214 -13.01 0.06 -23.92
C PRO A 214 -12.32 -1.28 -23.72
N LYS A 215 -11.04 -1.34 -24.12
CA LYS A 215 -10.14 -2.47 -23.84
C LYS A 215 -9.73 -2.54 -22.38
N ALA A 216 -9.62 -1.39 -21.71
CA ALA A 216 -9.37 -1.33 -20.28
C ALA A 216 -10.13 -0.20 -19.58
N VAL A 217 -10.44 -0.46 -18.31
CA VAL A 217 -11.03 0.50 -17.37
C VAL A 217 -10.15 0.56 -16.14
N PHE A 218 -9.65 1.75 -15.82
CA PHE A 218 -8.80 2.04 -14.65
C PHE A 218 -9.58 2.83 -13.61
N LEU A 219 -9.75 2.28 -12.41
CA LEU A 219 -10.46 2.92 -11.30
C LEU A 219 -9.67 2.78 -10.00
N ASP A 220 -9.93 3.65 -9.04
CA ASP A 220 -9.42 3.53 -7.67
C ASP A 220 -10.57 3.08 -6.76
N SER A 221 -10.29 2.28 -5.73
CA SER A 221 -11.27 1.89 -4.72
C SER A 221 -11.74 3.06 -3.85
N LEU A 222 -10.83 4.01 -3.59
CA LEU A 222 -11.07 5.31 -2.98
C LEU A 222 -9.97 6.24 -3.52
N CYS A 223 -10.38 7.30 -4.19
CA CYS A 223 -9.49 8.18 -4.90
C CYS A 223 -8.76 9.13 -3.94
N ASN A 224 -7.44 9.23 -4.08
CA ASN A 224 -6.65 10.27 -3.40
C ASN A 224 -6.71 11.59 -4.21
N SER A 225 -7.89 12.20 -4.25
CA SER A 225 -8.19 13.43 -4.99
C SER A 225 -8.80 14.50 -4.09
N SER A 226 -9.09 15.69 -4.65
CA SER A 226 -9.73 16.79 -3.91
C SER A 226 -11.12 16.43 -3.38
N GLU A 227 -11.88 15.65 -4.14
CA GLU A 227 -13.25 15.22 -3.81
C GLU A 227 -13.30 13.90 -3.04
N ILE A 228 -12.15 13.20 -2.90
CA ILE A 228 -12.06 11.85 -2.33
C ILE A 228 -13.13 10.92 -2.94
N ALA A 229 -13.14 10.82 -4.27
CA ALA A 229 -14.15 10.06 -4.98
C ALA A 229 -14.16 8.58 -4.54
N VAL A 230 -15.36 7.99 -4.39
CA VAL A 230 -15.55 6.58 -4.03
C VAL A 230 -16.52 5.96 -5.06
N PRO A 231 -16.01 5.19 -6.04
CA PRO A 231 -16.89 4.48 -6.96
C PRO A 231 -17.62 3.32 -6.27
N ASP A 232 -18.86 3.06 -6.68
CA ASP A 232 -19.59 1.84 -6.34
C ASP A 232 -19.04 0.66 -7.18
N LEU A 233 -17.83 0.22 -6.83
CA LEU A 233 -17.12 -0.84 -7.55
C LEU A 233 -17.91 -2.14 -7.58
N LYS A 234 -18.76 -2.42 -6.59
CA LYS A 234 -19.62 -3.61 -6.60
C LYS A 234 -20.55 -3.57 -7.80
N LYS A 235 -21.34 -2.50 -7.94
CA LYS A 235 -22.26 -2.35 -9.06
C LYS A 235 -21.53 -2.32 -10.40
N ILE A 236 -20.41 -1.59 -10.47
CA ILE A 236 -19.62 -1.48 -11.71
C ILE A 236 -19.09 -2.85 -12.14
N ILE A 237 -18.47 -3.60 -11.22
CA ILE A 237 -17.92 -4.93 -11.50
C ILE A 237 -19.02 -5.91 -11.90
N GLU A 238 -20.11 -6.00 -11.12
CA GLU A 238 -21.19 -6.93 -11.42
C GLU A 238 -21.82 -6.66 -12.79
N GLU A 239 -22.01 -5.39 -13.15
CA GLU A 239 -22.55 -5.00 -14.45
C GLU A 239 -21.58 -5.29 -15.61
N ILE A 240 -20.29 -5.01 -15.44
CA ILE A 240 -19.27 -5.35 -16.45
C ILE A 240 -19.24 -6.86 -16.68
N TYR A 241 -19.25 -7.67 -15.61
CA TYR A 241 -19.31 -9.13 -15.72
C TYR A 241 -20.60 -9.60 -16.42
N ARG A 242 -21.72 -8.92 -16.23
CA ARG A 242 -23.00 -9.25 -16.87
C ARG A 242 -23.06 -8.88 -18.35
N THR A 243 -22.41 -7.78 -18.76
CA THR A 243 -22.65 -7.15 -20.06
C THR A 243 -21.48 -7.20 -21.03
N ALA A 244 -20.23 -7.40 -20.57
CA ALA A 244 -19.06 -7.43 -21.42
C ALA A 244 -19.12 -8.59 -22.44
N ARG A 245 -18.99 -8.24 -23.73
CA ARG A 245 -19.00 -9.17 -24.86
C ARG A 245 -17.60 -9.42 -25.44
N ASP A 246 -16.72 -8.44 -25.32
CA ASP A 246 -15.32 -8.50 -25.74
C ASP A 246 -14.40 -8.53 -24.53
N ASP A 247 -13.14 -8.91 -24.74
CA ASP A 247 -12.14 -8.88 -23.67
C ASP A 247 -11.96 -7.46 -23.13
N LEU A 248 -12.17 -7.31 -21.82
CA LEU A 248 -12.07 -6.05 -21.08
C LEU A 248 -11.25 -6.26 -19.82
N TYR A 249 -10.22 -5.42 -19.65
CA TYR A 249 -9.35 -5.40 -18.48
C TYR A 249 -9.82 -4.33 -17.49
N LEU A 250 -10.37 -4.77 -16.37
CA LEU A 250 -10.72 -3.90 -15.25
C LEU A 250 -9.55 -3.90 -14.26
N VAL A 251 -8.86 -2.77 -14.18
CA VAL A 251 -7.68 -2.56 -13.33
C VAL A 251 -8.04 -1.62 -12.18
N ILE A 252 -7.85 -2.08 -10.95
CA ILE A 252 -8.26 -1.34 -9.75
C ILE A 252 -7.08 -1.04 -8.84
N ASP A 253 -6.81 0.23 -8.56
CA ASP A 253 -5.95 0.61 -7.43
C ASP A 253 -6.74 0.44 -6.12
N ASN A 254 -6.39 -0.61 -5.37
CA ASN A 254 -7.06 -0.97 -4.13
C ASN A 254 -6.35 -0.40 -2.88
N THR A 255 -5.33 0.43 -3.05
CA THR A 255 -4.45 0.92 -1.96
C THR A 255 -5.22 1.57 -0.81
N CYS A 256 -6.21 2.40 -1.13
CA CYS A 256 -6.88 3.24 -0.15
C CYS A 256 -7.94 2.53 0.70
N LEU A 257 -8.48 1.39 0.24
CA LEU A 257 -9.45 0.59 1.00
C LEU A 257 -8.91 -0.79 1.41
N THR A 258 -7.83 -1.25 0.78
CA THR A 258 -7.24 -2.58 1.01
C THR A 258 -8.33 -3.66 1.11
N PHE A 259 -8.25 -4.59 2.07
CA PHE A 259 -9.21 -5.67 2.23
C PHE A 259 -10.64 -5.24 2.63
N PHE A 260 -10.93 -3.95 2.88
CA PHE A 260 -12.32 -3.48 3.04
C PHE A 260 -13.05 -3.37 1.68
N CYS A 261 -12.31 -3.29 0.59
CA CYS A 261 -12.83 -3.48 -0.76
C CYS A 261 -12.37 -4.86 -1.27
N GLN A 262 -13.31 -5.70 -1.67
CA GLN A 262 -13.03 -7.07 -2.12
C GLN A 262 -13.55 -7.30 -3.54
N PRO A 263 -12.89 -6.71 -4.58
CA PRO A 263 -13.32 -6.86 -5.97
C PRO A 263 -13.51 -8.31 -6.43
N TYR A 264 -12.67 -9.22 -5.91
CA TYR A 264 -12.71 -10.64 -6.27
C TYR A 264 -13.96 -11.38 -5.77
N MET A 265 -14.66 -10.87 -4.76
CA MET A 265 -15.94 -11.42 -4.29
C MET A 265 -17.09 -11.16 -5.27
N TRP A 266 -16.97 -10.14 -6.12
CA TRP A 266 -18.04 -9.73 -7.04
C TRP A 266 -17.89 -10.30 -8.45
N ARG A 267 -16.84 -11.10 -8.67
CA ARG A 267 -16.63 -11.80 -9.95
C ARG A 267 -17.79 -12.75 -10.23
N LYS A 268 -18.18 -12.83 -11.51
CA LYS A 268 -19.14 -13.81 -12.02
C LYS A 268 -18.48 -14.66 -13.11
N ASN A 269 -19.22 -15.62 -13.65
CA ASN A 269 -18.75 -16.47 -14.75
C ASN A 269 -18.80 -15.74 -16.10
N ASN A 270 -17.89 -14.78 -16.31
CA ASN A 270 -17.65 -14.19 -17.62
C ASN A 270 -16.14 -14.22 -17.92
N LYS A 271 -15.74 -15.04 -18.90
CA LYS A 271 -14.33 -15.22 -19.27
C LYS A 271 -13.73 -13.99 -19.95
N LYS A 272 -14.57 -13.12 -20.54
CA LYS A 272 -14.18 -11.88 -21.22
C LYS A 272 -13.71 -10.78 -20.28
N VAL A 273 -14.05 -10.87 -18.98
CA VAL A 273 -13.61 -9.87 -18.01
C VAL A 273 -12.33 -10.32 -17.34
N HIS A 274 -11.30 -9.48 -17.39
CA HIS A 274 -10.03 -9.64 -16.69
C HIS A 274 -10.03 -8.66 -15.51
N LEU A 275 -9.98 -9.17 -14.28
CA LEU A 275 -9.91 -8.33 -13.08
C LEU A 275 -8.50 -8.39 -12.53
N ILE A 276 -7.86 -7.24 -12.47
CA ILE A 276 -6.52 -7.05 -11.92
C ILE A 276 -6.63 -5.96 -10.86
N THR A 277 -6.05 -6.19 -9.69
CA THR A 277 -5.96 -5.18 -8.64
C THR A 277 -4.51 -4.94 -8.29
N PHE A 278 -4.16 -3.75 -7.85
CA PHE A 278 -2.84 -3.50 -7.29
C PHE A 278 -2.91 -2.60 -6.07
N GLU A 279 -1.89 -2.68 -5.21
CA GLU A 279 -1.80 -1.87 -3.99
C GLU A 279 -0.37 -1.37 -3.77
N SER A 280 -0.23 -0.15 -3.25
CA SER A 280 1.01 0.34 -2.65
C SER A 280 1.16 -0.18 -1.23
N LEU A 281 2.19 -1.01 -1.00
CA LEU A 281 2.48 -1.57 0.32
C LEU A 281 3.16 -0.55 1.26
N ASN A 282 3.55 0.63 0.75
CA ASN A 282 4.05 1.75 1.56
C ASN A 282 3.05 2.34 2.53
N LYS A 283 1.75 2.13 2.30
CA LYS A 283 0.69 2.82 3.04
C LYS A 283 0.37 2.03 4.30
N TYR A 284 -0.72 1.28 4.28
CA TYR A 284 -1.24 0.59 5.45
C TYR A 284 -0.44 -0.68 5.81
N HIS A 285 0.10 -1.37 4.80
CA HIS A 285 0.76 -2.68 4.95
C HIS A 285 2.09 -2.67 5.71
N GLN A 286 2.68 -1.48 5.91
CA GLN A 286 3.88 -1.32 6.74
C GLN A 286 3.60 -0.92 8.18
N PHE A 287 2.34 -0.85 8.60
CA PHE A 287 1.97 -0.55 9.99
C PHE A 287 2.63 0.73 10.54
N GLY A 288 2.77 1.75 9.69
CA GLY A 288 3.41 3.02 10.04
C GLY A 288 4.94 3.00 10.10
N LEU A 289 5.58 1.87 9.79
CA LEU A 289 7.04 1.77 9.74
C LEU A 289 7.67 2.53 8.57
N ASP A 290 6.90 3.01 7.59
CA ASP A 290 7.30 3.91 6.48
C ASP A 290 8.78 3.74 6.10
N ARG A 291 9.14 2.52 5.69
CA ARG A 291 10.54 2.06 5.62
C ARG A 291 11.03 1.88 4.20
N VAL A 292 10.24 1.24 3.35
CA VAL A 292 10.64 0.83 2.00
C VAL A 292 9.53 1.09 1.01
N THR A 293 9.87 1.20 -0.27
CA THR A 293 8.86 1.08 -1.32
C THR A 293 8.56 -0.36 -1.65
N ALA A 294 7.28 -0.67 -1.83
CA ALA A 294 6.81 -1.94 -2.36
C ALA A 294 5.38 -1.82 -2.90
N GLY A 295 5.02 -2.72 -3.80
CA GLY A 295 3.69 -2.87 -4.33
C GLY A 295 3.34 -4.34 -4.52
N VAL A 296 2.07 -4.61 -4.78
CA VAL A 296 1.59 -5.93 -5.12
C VAL A 296 0.58 -5.82 -6.25
N VAL A 297 0.63 -6.74 -7.22
CA VAL A 297 -0.41 -6.97 -8.22
C VAL A 297 -1.11 -8.28 -7.88
N VAL A 298 -2.43 -8.28 -7.80
CA VAL A 298 -3.23 -9.50 -7.72
C VAL A 298 -3.99 -9.67 -9.01
N CYS A 299 -4.02 -10.88 -9.54
CA CYS A 299 -4.78 -11.22 -10.74
C CYS A 299 -5.25 -12.68 -10.71
N HIS A 300 -6.13 -13.02 -11.64
CA HIS A 300 -6.54 -14.40 -11.85
C HIS A 300 -5.48 -15.20 -12.64
N ALA A 301 -5.47 -16.52 -12.48
CA ALA A 301 -4.51 -17.44 -13.11
C ALA A 301 -4.32 -17.24 -14.63
N LYS A 302 -5.36 -16.78 -15.35
CA LYS A 302 -5.29 -16.51 -16.80
C LYS A 302 -4.37 -15.33 -17.16
N ASP A 303 -4.15 -14.40 -16.25
CA ASP A 303 -3.29 -13.22 -16.43
C ASP A 303 -1.94 -13.37 -15.70
N ALA A 304 -1.82 -14.39 -14.84
CA ALA A 304 -0.71 -14.57 -13.92
C ALA A 304 0.64 -14.74 -14.62
N ALA A 305 0.69 -15.56 -15.69
CA ALA A 305 1.91 -15.72 -16.47
C ALA A 305 2.36 -14.40 -17.09
N GLY A 306 1.43 -13.61 -17.63
CA GLY A 306 1.72 -12.30 -18.19
C GLY A 306 2.26 -11.31 -17.15
N ILE A 307 1.60 -11.17 -16.01
CA ILE A 307 2.08 -10.29 -14.94
C ILE A 307 3.48 -10.72 -14.44
N TYR A 308 3.69 -12.02 -14.28
CA TYR A 308 4.97 -12.58 -13.88
C TYR A 308 6.08 -12.30 -14.89
N GLU A 309 5.84 -12.50 -16.19
CA GLU A 309 6.81 -12.22 -17.24
C GLU A 309 7.14 -10.73 -17.33
N TYR A 310 6.13 -9.87 -17.33
CA TYR A 310 6.35 -8.45 -17.56
C TYR A 310 6.87 -7.69 -16.35
N ARG A 311 6.78 -8.22 -15.12
CA ARG A 311 7.54 -7.62 -14.01
C ARG A 311 9.06 -7.83 -14.16
N LYS A 312 9.47 -8.92 -14.82
CA LYS A 312 10.87 -9.19 -15.16
C LYS A 312 11.34 -8.24 -16.25
N HIS A 313 10.58 -8.16 -17.34
CA HIS A 313 10.89 -7.31 -18.50
C HIS A 313 10.90 -5.82 -18.15
N ALA A 314 9.96 -5.36 -17.32
CA ALA A 314 9.90 -3.97 -16.89
C ALA A 314 10.92 -3.63 -15.78
N GLY A 315 11.65 -4.61 -15.24
CA GLY A 315 12.55 -4.40 -14.11
C GLY A 315 11.85 -3.92 -12.85
N THR A 316 10.56 -4.26 -12.69
CA THR A 316 9.71 -3.76 -11.60
C THR A 316 9.67 -4.68 -10.39
N ASN A 317 10.37 -5.81 -10.41
CA ASN A 317 10.38 -6.79 -9.34
C ASN A 317 10.79 -6.17 -7.98
N ILE A 318 10.32 -6.76 -6.87
CA ILE A 318 10.65 -6.25 -5.53
C ILE A 318 12.15 -6.43 -5.22
N SER A 319 12.75 -5.46 -4.52
CA SER A 319 14.12 -5.60 -4.01
C SER A 319 14.16 -6.46 -2.75
N ASP A 320 15.27 -7.18 -2.53
CA ASP A 320 15.47 -7.98 -1.31
C ASP A 320 15.29 -7.13 -0.04
N PHE A 321 15.84 -5.91 -0.04
CA PHE A 321 15.75 -5.01 1.11
C PHE A 321 14.31 -4.60 1.41
N SER A 322 13.54 -4.29 0.37
CA SER A 322 12.11 -4.03 0.51
C SER A 322 11.39 -5.25 1.09
N LEU A 323 11.62 -6.44 0.53
CA LEU A 323 10.96 -7.67 0.96
C LEU A 323 11.22 -7.98 2.44
N PHE A 324 12.48 -7.95 2.89
CA PHE A 324 12.81 -8.26 4.28
C PHE A 324 12.39 -7.17 5.27
N CYS A 325 12.20 -5.93 4.81
CA CYS A 325 11.64 -4.87 5.65
C CYS A 325 10.11 -4.97 5.80
N LEU A 326 9.40 -5.62 4.87
CA LEU A 326 7.94 -5.72 4.95
C LEU A 326 7.51 -6.54 6.17
N PRO A 327 6.49 -6.08 6.92
CA PRO A 327 5.81 -6.89 7.91
C PRO A 327 5.05 -8.05 7.26
N THR A 328 5.03 -9.20 7.93
CA THR A 328 4.23 -10.35 7.49
C THR A 328 2.75 -9.98 7.39
N PRO A 329 2.04 -10.35 6.31
CA PRO A 329 0.61 -10.10 6.19
C PRO A 329 -0.18 -10.60 7.42
N ASN A 330 -1.01 -9.73 7.99
CA ASN A 330 -1.81 -10.03 9.18
C ASN A 330 -3.10 -9.20 9.17
N ARG A 331 -4.21 -9.83 8.75
CA ARG A 331 -5.52 -9.14 8.61
C ARG A 331 -6.00 -8.53 9.91
N ARG A 332 -5.98 -9.32 11.00
CA ARG A 332 -6.52 -8.90 12.29
C ARG A 332 -5.76 -7.70 12.86
N LEU A 333 -4.44 -7.68 12.71
CA LEU A 333 -3.63 -6.56 13.16
C LEU A 333 -3.91 -5.32 12.31
N LEU A 334 -3.95 -5.48 10.99
CA LEU A 334 -4.18 -4.38 10.05
C LEU A 334 -5.57 -3.78 10.22
N GLU A 335 -6.60 -4.59 10.41
CA GLU A 335 -7.99 -4.16 10.66
C GLU A 335 -8.08 -3.26 11.88
N LYS A 336 -7.53 -3.70 13.01
CA LYS A 336 -7.50 -2.90 14.24
C LYS A 336 -6.80 -1.56 14.02
N ARG A 337 -5.73 -1.54 13.23
CA ARG A 337 -4.99 -0.31 12.88
C ARG A 337 -5.82 0.63 12.02
N LEU A 338 -6.47 0.11 10.99
CA LEU A 338 -7.33 0.88 10.08
C LEU A 338 -8.53 1.49 10.80
N LEU A 339 -9.13 0.77 11.75
CA LEU A 339 -10.21 1.32 12.58
C LEU A 339 -9.73 2.43 13.52
N ARG A 340 -8.48 2.39 13.99
CA ARG A 340 -7.89 3.52 14.75
C ARG A 340 -7.74 4.75 13.86
N HIS A 341 -7.31 4.59 12.61
CA HIS A 341 -7.29 5.71 11.64
C HIS A 341 -8.67 6.35 11.45
N VAL A 342 -9.73 5.53 11.34
CA VAL A 342 -11.11 6.02 11.21
C VAL A 342 -11.55 6.79 12.46
N LYS A 343 -11.25 6.27 13.67
CA LYS A 343 -11.53 6.96 14.93
C LYS A 343 -10.84 8.34 14.97
N SER A 344 -9.56 8.40 14.61
CA SER A 344 -8.80 9.66 14.53
C SER A 344 -9.41 10.62 13.51
N ALA A 345 -9.73 10.13 12.31
CA ALA A 345 -10.32 10.94 11.25
C ALA A 345 -11.66 11.54 11.67
N LEU A 346 -12.60 10.72 12.14
CA LEU A 346 -13.92 11.19 12.61
C LEU A 346 -13.80 12.23 13.72
N SER A 347 -12.91 12.00 14.68
CA SER A 347 -12.64 12.90 15.81
C SER A 347 -12.10 14.25 15.34
N LEU A 348 -11.14 14.25 14.41
CA LEU A 348 -10.58 15.47 13.85
C LEU A 348 -11.60 16.20 12.96
N THR A 349 -12.28 15.51 12.05
CA THR A 349 -13.25 16.12 11.14
C THR A 349 -14.39 16.82 11.87
N ALA A 350 -14.91 16.22 12.94
CA ALA A 350 -15.97 16.82 13.76
C ALA A 350 -15.55 18.15 14.42
N SER A 351 -14.26 18.36 14.61
CA SER A 351 -13.73 19.56 15.27
C SER A 351 -13.36 20.71 14.32
N LEU A 352 -13.31 20.45 13.00
CA LEU A 352 -12.76 21.39 12.01
C LEU A 352 -13.81 21.99 11.08
N VAL A 353 -15.06 21.55 11.16
CA VAL A 353 -16.17 22.20 10.46
C VAL A 353 -16.46 23.54 11.16
N SER A 354 -16.38 24.63 10.40
CA SER A 354 -16.67 25.98 10.86
C SER A 354 -17.04 26.89 9.68
N ASP A 355 -17.47 28.11 9.96
CA ASP A 355 -17.81 29.07 8.90
C ASP A 355 -16.64 29.28 7.92
N GLY A 356 -16.90 29.01 6.64
CA GLY A 356 -15.92 29.14 5.57
C GLY A 356 -14.89 27.99 5.46
N VAL A 357 -15.03 26.93 6.26
CA VAL A 357 -14.22 25.69 6.20
C VAL A 357 -15.11 24.47 6.04
N SER A 358 -14.99 23.79 4.92
CA SER A 358 -15.68 22.52 4.65
C SER A 358 -14.73 21.34 4.74
N VAL A 359 -15.22 20.22 5.25
CA VAL A 359 -14.48 18.97 5.36
C VAL A 359 -15.02 17.98 4.33
N ILE A 360 -14.11 17.42 3.52
CA ILE A 360 -14.42 16.36 2.56
C ILE A 360 -13.86 15.06 3.12
N TYR A 361 -14.74 14.16 3.56
CA TYR A 361 -14.37 12.86 4.13
C TYR A 361 -15.48 11.83 3.88
N PRO A 362 -15.16 10.62 3.38
CA PRO A 362 -16.17 9.58 3.11
C PRO A 362 -16.92 9.07 4.34
N GLY A 363 -16.42 9.32 5.55
CA GLY A 363 -17.11 8.97 6.80
C GLY A 363 -18.19 9.96 7.23
N LEU A 364 -18.40 11.06 6.51
CA LEU A 364 -19.44 12.04 6.80
C LEU A 364 -20.71 11.76 5.97
N PRO A 365 -21.93 11.82 6.55
CA PRO A 365 -23.18 11.47 5.87
C PRO A 365 -23.45 12.21 4.55
N GLN A 366 -22.98 13.45 4.43
CA GLN A 366 -23.15 14.28 3.24
C GLN A 366 -22.21 13.91 2.08
N HIS A 367 -21.22 13.04 2.31
CA HIS A 367 -20.27 12.64 1.28
C HIS A 367 -20.89 11.57 0.37
N HIS A 368 -20.72 11.66 -0.96
CA HIS A 368 -21.31 10.71 -1.92
C HIS A 368 -20.86 9.26 -1.70
N GLY A 369 -19.62 9.07 -1.22
CA GLY A 369 -19.08 7.77 -0.85
C GLY A 369 -19.63 7.16 0.45
N TYR A 370 -20.34 7.92 1.29
CA TYR A 370 -20.82 7.43 2.59
C TYR A 370 -21.76 6.22 2.48
N PRO A 371 -22.77 6.21 1.59
CA PRO A 371 -23.62 5.03 1.39
C PRO A 371 -22.87 3.78 0.91
N VAL A 372 -21.76 3.96 0.19
CA VAL A 372 -20.93 2.85 -0.33
C VAL A 372 -20.07 2.22 0.77
N LEU A 373 -19.59 3.04 1.72
CA LEU A 373 -18.61 2.61 2.72
C LEU A 373 -19.16 2.37 4.12
N LYS A 374 -20.35 2.89 4.46
CA LYS A 374 -20.91 2.82 5.82
C LYS A 374 -20.99 1.38 6.37
N GLU A 375 -21.41 0.43 5.54
CA GLU A 375 -21.55 -0.98 5.92
C GLU A 375 -20.19 -1.69 6.09
N LYS A 376 -19.13 -1.11 5.51
CA LYS A 376 -17.76 -1.66 5.59
C LYS A 376 -17.03 -1.20 6.85
N GLY A 377 -17.42 -0.07 7.44
CA GLY A 377 -16.79 0.49 8.63
C GLY A 377 -15.41 1.16 8.40
N PHE A 378 -14.91 1.22 7.17
CA PHE A 378 -13.65 1.89 6.82
C PHE A 378 -13.86 2.91 5.70
N PHE A 379 -13.43 4.15 5.96
CA PHE A 379 -13.70 5.33 5.11
C PHE A 379 -12.42 5.96 4.56
N GLY A 380 -11.30 5.24 4.61
CA GLY A 380 -9.95 5.79 4.39
C GLY A 380 -9.38 6.45 5.65
N SER A 381 -8.10 6.84 5.58
CA SER A 381 -7.37 7.45 6.71
C SER A 381 -7.09 8.94 6.54
N PHE A 382 -7.74 9.60 5.59
CA PHE A 382 -7.48 11.00 5.28
C PHE A 382 -8.74 11.74 4.88
N PHE A 383 -8.72 13.05 5.09
CA PHE A 383 -9.76 13.97 4.66
C PHE A 383 -9.12 15.23 4.08
N ASN A 384 -9.92 16.00 3.34
CA ASN A 384 -9.47 17.28 2.79
C ASN A 384 -10.20 18.45 3.46
N LEU A 385 -9.50 19.58 3.56
CA LEU A 385 -10.09 20.86 3.93
C LEU A 385 -10.31 21.69 2.66
N SER A 386 -11.53 22.19 2.49
CA SER A 386 -11.90 23.11 1.43
C SER A 386 -12.36 24.44 2.05
N PHE A 387 -12.09 25.54 1.36
CA PHE A 387 -12.42 26.89 1.78
C PHE A 387 -13.13 27.63 0.66
N LYS A 388 -13.87 28.70 1.00
CA LYS A 388 -14.51 29.58 -0.01
C LYS A 388 -13.53 30.00 -1.11
N ASN A 389 -12.31 30.40 -0.71
CA ASN A 389 -11.22 30.74 -1.62
C ASN A 389 -10.03 29.79 -1.38
N ASN A 390 -9.97 28.71 -2.16
CA ASN A 390 -8.84 27.77 -2.16
C ASN A 390 -7.65 28.38 -2.91
N SER A 391 -6.49 28.44 -2.27
CA SER A 391 -5.24 28.81 -2.95
C SER A 391 -4.03 28.09 -2.35
N PRO A 392 -3.02 27.73 -3.16
CA PRO A 392 -1.78 27.14 -2.67
C PRO A 392 -1.10 27.97 -1.58
N LYS A 393 -1.15 29.31 -1.68
CA LYS A 393 -0.60 30.23 -0.68
C LYS A 393 -1.31 30.06 0.67
N LYS A 394 -2.65 30.01 0.67
CA LYS A 394 -3.45 29.77 1.88
C LYS A 394 -3.13 28.41 2.50
N PHE A 395 -3.08 27.35 1.69
CA PHE A 395 -2.74 26.00 2.16
C PHE A 395 -1.35 25.93 2.80
N LYS A 396 -0.32 26.52 2.16
CA LYS A 396 1.03 26.60 2.72
C LYS A 396 1.07 27.34 4.06
N ASN A 397 0.32 28.43 4.19
CA ASN A 397 0.23 29.17 5.45
C ASN A 397 -0.42 28.34 6.57
N ILE A 398 -1.52 27.64 6.27
CA ILE A 398 -2.20 26.75 7.21
C ILE A 398 -1.26 25.63 7.67
N ILE A 399 -0.55 24.97 6.74
CA ILE A 399 0.44 23.95 7.06
C ILE A 399 1.50 24.48 8.04
N ARG A 400 2.06 25.67 7.75
CA ARG A 400 3.07 26.30 8.61
C ARG A 400 2.52 26.59 10.00
N LYS A 401 1.33 27.21 10.09
CA LYS A 401 0.67 27.50 11.38
C LYS A 401 0.38 26.21 12.15
N ALA A 402 -0.17 25.18 11.51
CA ALA A 402 -0.50 23.91 12.14
C ALA A 402 0.72 23.26 12.79
N VAL A 403 1.88 23.24 12.11
CA VAL A 403 3.14 22.73 12.68
C VAL A 403 3.61 23.57 13.88
N ILE A 404 3.53 24.91 13.79
CA ILE A 404 3.89 25.80 14.89
C ILE A 404 3.02 25.53 16.13
N TYR A 405 1.70 25.44 15.95
CA TYR A 405 0.80 25.18 17.06
C TYR A 405 0.94 23.76 17.60
N ALA A 406 1.13 22.75 16.75
CA ALA A 406 1.40 21.37 17.21
C ALA A 406 2.66 21.30 18.10
N LYS A 407 3.72 22.03 17.73
CA LYS A 407 4.92 22.17 18.56
C LYS A 407 4.61 22.81 19.92
N LYS A 408 3.80 23.87 19.96
CA LYS A 408 3.37 24.53 21.20
C LYS A 408 2.52 23.61 22.09
N GLU A 409 1.64 22.83 21.48
CA GLU A 409 0.80 21.84 22.18
C GLU A 409 1.56 20.54 22.51
N LYS A 410 2.86 20.45 22.19
CA LYS A 410 3.73 19.28 22.41
C LYS A 410 3.13 17.99 21.83
N VAL A 411 2.63 18.05 20.60
CA VAL A 411 2.13 16.89 19.85
C VAL A 411 2.81 16.78 18.50
N ASN A 412 3.06 15.54 18.06
CA ASN A 412 3.67 15.29 16.77
C ASN A 412 2.66 15.54 15.63
N LEU A 413 3.04 16.43 14.71
CA LEU A 413 2.38 16.66 13.43
C LEU A 413 3.45 16.81 12.36
N THR A 414 3.33 16.05 11.28
CA THR A 414 4.31 16.11 10.19
C THR A 414 3.74 16.85 8.98
N ALA A 415 4.43 17.89 8.52
CA ALA A 415 4.19 18.46 7.20
C ALA A 415 4.89 17.60 6.15
N GLY A 416 4.16 16.71 5.47
CA GLY A 416 4.79 15.74 4.58
C GLY A 416 3.82 14.91 3.76
N THR A 417 4.32 14.35 2.66
CA THR A 417 3.55 13.54 1.71
C THR A 417 3.07 12.21 2.33
N SER A 418 2.29 11.45 1.53
CA SER A 418 1.79 10.11 1.83
C SER A 418 0.76 10.03 2.97
N PHE A 419 0.31 8.81 3.30
CA PHE A 419 -0.75 8.50 4.27
C PHE A 419 -0.60 7.07 4.83
N GLY A 420 -1.39 6.73 5.85
CA GLY A 420 -1.42 5.40 6.47
C GLY A 420 -0.40 5.17 7.60
N PHE A 421 0.21 6.25 8.10
CA PHE A 421 1.27 6.22 9.11
C PHE A 421 0.78 6.49 10.52
N SER A 422 1.59 6.19 11.54
CA SER A 422 1.17 6.36 12.94
C SER A 422 1.02 7.82 13.38
N THR A 423 1.73 8.73 12.70
CA THR A 423 1.67 10.18 12.95
C THR A 423 0.85 10.89 11.88
N THR A 424 -0.06 11.76 12.32
CA THR A 424 -0.88 12.60 11.46
C THR A 424 0.00 13.50 10.60
N ARG A 425 -0.39 13.60 9.32
CA ARG A 425 0.29 14.41 8.32
C ARG A 425 -0.63 15.45 7.72
N ILE A 426 -0.09 16.62 7.42
CA ILE A 426 -0.77 17.66 6.65
C ILE A 426 0.07 18.00 5.41
N TYR A 427 -0.58 18.06 4.23
CA TYR A 427 0.14 18.26 2.97
C TYR A 427 -0.69 18.96 1.90
N LEU A 428 0.00 19.75 1.07
CA LEU A 428 -0.55 20.33 -0.15
C LEU A 428 -0.28 19.37 -1.32
N THR A 429 -1.32 18.69 -1.78
CA THR A 429 -1.22 17.65 -2.82
C THR A 429 -1.45 18.25 -4.22
N SER A 430 -0.91 17.59 -5.25
CA SER A 430 -1.14 17.90 -6.67
C SER A 430 -0.69 19.29 -7.18
N LEU A 431 0.14 20.01 -6.42
CA LEU A 431 0.58 21.37 -6.78
C LEU A 431 1.30 21.47 -8.14
N TRP A 432 2.12 20.47 -8.47
CA TRP A 432 3.01 20.48 -9.65
C TRP A 432 2.50 19.61 -10.80
N THR A 433 1.22 19.28 -10.80
CA THR A 433 0.66 18.32 -11.74
C THR A 433 -0.13 19.04 -12.81
N ARG A 434 0.06 18.67 -14.09
CA ARG A 434 -0.68 19.28 -15.23
C ARG A 434 -2.18 18.95 -15.22
N HIS A 435 -2.58 17.90 -14.49
CA HIS A 435 -3.91 17.31 -14.57
C HIS A 435 -4.57 17.10 -13.19
N GLY A 436 -4.04 17.73 -12.14
CA GLY A 436 -4.60 17.63 -10.79
C GLY A 436 -4.92 19.00 -10.20
N THR A 437 -6.02 19.06 -9.46
CA THR A 437 -6.40 20.26 -8.69
C THR A 437 -5.64 20.25 -7.36
N PRO A 438 -4.94 21.32 -6.96
CA PRO A 438 -4.28 21.36 -5.67
C PRO A 438 -5.28 21.31 -4.50
N PHE A 439 -5.01 20.49 -3.49
CA PHE A 439 -5.87 20.37 -2.30
C PHE A 439 -5.06 20.18 -1.02
N LEU A 440 -5.64 20.62 0.11
CA LEU A 440 -5.06 20.45 1.44
C LEU A 440 -5.60 19.18 2.08
N ARG A 441 -4.72 18.20 2.27
CA ARG A 441 -5.05 16.90 2.85
C ARG A 441 -4.51 16.79 4.28
N ILE A 442 -5.32 16.23 5.17
CA ILE A 442 -4.89 15.74 6.48
C ILE A 442 -5.01 14.22 6.46
N SER A 443 -3.87 13.52 6.54
CA SER A 443 -3.82 12.08 6.74
C SER A 443 -3.71 11.79 8.23
N CYS A 444 -4.76 11.22 8.81
CA CYS A 444 -4.85 10.94 10.23
C CYS A 444 -3.96 9.76 10.61
N GLY A 445 -3.28 9.88 11.74
CA GLY A 445 -2.48 8.80 12.32
C GLY A 445 -3.29 7.88 13.22
N THR A 446 -2.58 7.18 14.10
CA THR A 446 -3.15 6.26 15.11
C THR A 446 -2.90 6.77 16.52
N GLU A 447 -2.84 8.10 16.68
CA GLU A 447 -2.61 8.78 17.94
C GLU A 447 -3.62 8.36 19.02
N ASN A 448 -3.19 8.54 20.27
CA ASN A 448 -4.02 8.33 21.43
C ASN A 448 -5.00 9.51 21.64
N GLU A 449 -5.93 9.41 22.59
CA GLU A 449 -7.00 10.41 22.72
C GLU A 449 -6.46 11.79 23.15
N GLU A 450 -5.46 11.82 24.02
CA GLU A 450 -4.79 13.05 24.47
C GLU A 450 -4.11 13.77 23.30
N GLU A 451 -3.35 13.02 22.51
CA GLU A 451 -2.67 13.52 21.31
C GLU A 451 -3.66 14.03 20.26
N ILE A 452 -4.76 13.32 20.02
CA ILE A 452 -5.82 13.79 19.13
C ILE A 452 -6.42 15.11 19.62
N ASN A 453 -6.65 15.28 20.93
CA ASN A 453 -7.17 16.53 21.46
C ASN A 453 -6.19 17.69 21.28
N LYS A 454 -4.88 17.47 21.47
CA LYS A 454 -3.83 18.45 21.16
C LYS A 454 -3.81 18.82 19.67
N LEU A 455 -3.97 17.83 18.78
CA LEU A 455 -4.07 18.07 17.33
C LEU A 455 -5.29 18.91 16.97
N LYS A 456 -6.45 18.69 17.60
CA LYS A 456 -7.64 19.54 17.39
C LYS A 456 -7.36 21.00 17.73
N ILE A 457 -6.68 21.27 18.85
CA ILE A 457 -6.30 22.62 19.26
C ILE A 457 -5.36 23.24 18.22
N ALA A 458 -4.33 22.50 17.82
CA ALA A 458 -3.35 22.96 16.85
C ALA A 458 -3.99 23.31 15.49
N PHE A 459 -4.88 22.45 14.99
CA PHE A 459 -5.57 22.71 13.73
C PHE A 459 -6.54 23.88 13.85
N LYS A 460 -7.37 23.98 14.90
CA LYS A 460 -8.29 25.12 15.09
C LYS A 460 -7.54 26.46 15.10
N LYS A 461 -6.44 26.56 15.86
CA LYS A 461 -5.59 27.76 15.89
C LYS A 461 -4.93 28.05 14.53
N SER A 462 -4.70 27.05 13.69
CA SER A 462 -4.11 27.24 12.35
C SER A 462 -5.08 27.76 11.31
N LEU A 463 -6.39 27.59 11.53
CA LEU A 463 -7.46 28.01 10.63
C LEU A 463 -7.95 29.45 10.91
N GLN A 464 -7.66 29.98 12.11
CA GLN A 464 -7.71 31.40 12.46
C GLN A 464 -6.50 32.12 11.84
#